data_AF-A0A183FA38-F1
#
_entry.id   AF-A0A183FA38-F1
#
_cell.length_a   1.000
_cell.length_b   1.000
_cell.length_c   1.000
_cell.angle_alpha   90.00
_cell.angle_beta   90.00
_cell.angle_gamma   90.00
#
_symmetry.space_group_name_H-M   'P 1'
#
loop_
_entity.id
_entity.type
_entity.pdbx_description
1 polymer ?
#
loop_
_entity_poly.entity_id
_entity_poly.type
_entity_poly.pdbx_seq_one_letter_code
_entity_poly.pdbx_strand_id
1 'polypeptide(L)'
;LLWHCIAFPYVAFLYICWYVKWMYKYWIKREEYDTEAKLHLIRKNLGVSENQFNCMPEDEHEDMLARELWIQEKFKQWKAEKDAEEQERLVQSGRYKRYKRFMKNNAGTISFLDED
;
A
#
# COMPACT_ATOMS: atom_id res chain seq x y z
N LEU A 1 26.81 -29.40 7.98
CA LEU A 1 25.35 -29.63 8.09
C LEU A 1 24.85 -29.43 9.54
N LEU A 2 25.45 -30.06 10.56
CA LEU A 2 25.03 -29.95 11.97
C LEU A 2 24.92 -28.51 12.54
N TRP A 3 25.82 -27.60 12.14
CA TRP A 3 25.80 -26.20 12.60
C TRP A 3 24.49 -25.47 12.23
N HIS A 4 23.94 -25.74 11.04
CA HIS A 4 22.69 -25.12 10.59
C HIS A 4 21.48 -25.63 11.39
N CYS A 5 21.51 -26.90 11.83
CA CYS A 5 20.44 -27.51 12.62
C CYS A 5 20.34 -26.95 14.05
N ILE A 6 21.42 -26.38 14.59
CA ILE A 6 21.46 -25.81 15.94
C ILE A 6 21.35 -24.28 15.91
N ALA A 7 22.00 -23.62 14.93
CA ALA A 7 21.95 -22.17 14.80
C ALA A 7 20.55 -21.67 14.39
N PHE A 8 19.86 -22.39 13.49
CA PHE A 8 18.54 -22.00 13.01
C PHE A 8 17.45 -21.94 14.09
N PRO A 9 17.25 -22.97 14.94
CA PRO A 9 16.23 -22.91 16.00
C PRO A 9 16.56 -21.83 17.05
N TYR A 10 17.84 -21.55 17.31
CA TYR A 10 18.24 -20.49 18.24
C TYR A 10 17.88 -19.10 17.71
N VAL A 11 18.19 -18.82 16.44
CA VAL A 11 17.82 -17.55 15.80
C VAL A 11 16.31 -17.42 15.68
N ALA A 12 15.61 -18.50 15.30
CA ALA A 12 14.16 -18.52 15.24
C ALA A 12 13.53 -18.26 16.62
N PHE A 13 14.06 -18.84 17.69
CA PHE A 13 13.58 -18.62 19.05
C PHE A 13 13.78 -17.18 19.51
N LEU A 14 14.95 -16.58 19.25
CA LEU A 14 15.18 -15.15 19.54
C LEU A 14 14.21 -14.26 18.76
N TYR A 15 13.93 -14.59 17.50
CA TYR A 15 12.98 -13.87 16.67
C TYR A 15 11.54 -14.00 17.21
N ILE A 16 11.14 -15.19 17.63
CA ILE A 16 9.83 -15.44 18.27
C ILE A 16 9.73 -14.66 19.58
N CYS A 17 10.76 -14.68 20.43
CA CYS A 17 10.78 -13.91 21.68
C CYS A 17 10.68 -12.41 21.43
N TRP A 18 11.38 -11.89 20.42
CA TRP A 18 11.27 -10.50 20.00
C TRP A 18 9.85 -10.17 19.52
N TYR A 19 9.27 -11.04 18.71
CA TYR A 19 7.91 -10.89 18.20
C TYR A 19 6.85 -10.95 19.31
N VAL A 20 6.98 -11.87 20.27
CA VAL A 20 6.09 -11.98 21.44
C VAL A 20 6.23 -10.77 22.35
N LYS A 21 7.45 -10.24 22.54
CA LYS A 21 7.67 -9.00 23.31
C LYS A 21 7.03 -7.79 22.63
N TRP A 22 7.16 -7.71 21.30
CA TRP A 22 6.48 -6.70 20.48
C TRP A 22 4.97 -6.85 20.64
N MET A 23 4.43 -8.05 20.42
CA MET A 23 3.01 -8.36 20.56
C MET A 23 2.48 -8.03 21.96
N TYR A 24 3.18 -8.40 23.04
CA TYR A 24 2.81 -8.05 24.41
C TYR A 24 2.77 -6.52 24.63
N LYS A 25 3.77 -5.79 24.11
CA LYS A 25 3.83 -4.32 24.20
C LYS A 25 2.63 -3.65 23.51
N TYR A 26 2.28 -4.09 22.30
CA TYR A 26 1.21 -3.43 21.53
C TYR A 26 -0.20 -3.97 21.83
N TRP A 27 -0.38 -5.28 22.04
CA TRP A 27 -1.72 -5.86 22.31
C TRP A 27 -2.17 -5.71 23.77
N ILE A 28 -1.28 -5.94 24.74
CA ILE A 28 -1.66 -5.97 26.16
C ILE A 28 -1.50 -4.61 26.82
N LYS A 29 -0.46 -3.85 26.44
CA LYS A 29 -0.13 -2.57 27.09
C LYS A 29 -0.88 -1.37 26.51
N ARG A 30 -1.55 -1.52 25.35
CA ARG A 30 -2.25 -0.42 24.63
C ARG A 30 -1.42 0.87 24.53
N GLU A 31 -0.09 0.77 24.51
CA GLU A 31 0.75 1.93 24.24
C GLU A 31 0.50 2.37 22.80
N GLU A 32 0.40 3.68 22.57
CA GLU A 32 0.25 4.23 21.22
C GLU A 32 1.34 3.65 20.32
N TYR A 33 0.94 3.16 19.14
CA TYR A 33 1.90 2.68 18.16
C TYR A 33 2.95 3.78 17.94
N ASP A 34 4.21 3.42 18.14
CA ASP A 34 5.34 4.31 17.89
C ASP A 34 5.27 4.81 16.44
N THR A 35 5.77 6.02 16.18
CA THR A 35 5.68 6.64 14.85
C THR A 35 6.30 5.74 13.78
N GLU A 36 7.42 5.08 14.11
CA GLU A 36 8.07 4.08 13.24
C GLU A 36 7.19 2.85 12.98
N ALA A 37 6.46 2.36 13.98
CA ALA A 37 5.55 1.22 13.82
C ALA A 37 4.34 1.58 12.96
N LYS A 38 3.81 2.80 13.12
CA LYS A 38 2.74 3.35 12.28
C LYS A 38 3.20 3.47 10.83
N LEU A 39 4.38 4.03 10.58
CA LEU A 39 4.97 4.12 9.24
C LEU A 39 5.21 2.75 8.61
N HIS A 40 5.67 1.77 9.39
CA HIS A 40 5.85 0.41 8.91
C HIS A 40 4.53 -0.24 8.46
N LEU A 41 3.45 -0.02 9.22
CA LEU A 41 2.10 -0.47 8.86
C LEU A 41 1.56 0.24 7.62
N ILE A 42 1.76 1.56 7.53
CA ILE A 42 1.38 2.35 6.34
C ILE A 42 2.09 1.83 5.09
N ARG A 43 3.42 1.62 5.15
CA ARG A 43 4.21 1.01 4.08
C ARG A 43 3.65 -0.35 3.65
N LYS A 44 3.32 -1.20 4.63
CA LYS A 44 2.73 -2.52 4.37
C LYS A 44 1.36 -2.43 3.70
N ASN A 45 0.52 -1.47 4.10
CA ASN A 45 -0.79 -1.23 3.51
C ASN A 45 -0.67 -0.69 2.06
N LEU A 46 0.30 0.20 1.81
CA LEU A 46 0.61 0.73 0.48
C LEU A 46 1.16 -0.32 -0.48
N GLY A 47 1.87 -1.33 0.04
CA GLY A 47 2.50 -2.37 -0.78
C GLY A 47 3.74 -1.89 -1.56
N VAL A 48 4.36 -0.80 -1.10
CA VAL A 48 5.57 -0.22 -1.72
C VAL A 48 6.85 -0.81 -1.10
N SER A 49 7.93 -0.79 -1.87
CA SER A 49 9.24 -1.19 -1.34
C SER A 49 9.75 -0.15 -0.34
N GLU A 50 10.69 -0.55 0.53
CA GLU A 50 11.30 0.36 1.51
C GLU A 50 11.98 1.56 0.84
N ASN A 51 12.72 1.34 -0.24
CA ASN A 51 13.34 2.42 -0.99
C ASN A 51 12.32 3.38 -1.59
N GLN A 52 11.21 2.87 -2.13
CA GLN A 52 10.14 3.71 -2.67
C GLN A 52 9.46 4.52 -1.57
N PHE A 53 9.26 3.92 -0.41
CA PHE A 53 8.70 4.61 0.75
C PHE A 53 9.64 5.69 1.26
N ASN A 54 10.94 5.42 1.37
CA ASN A 54 11.92 6.41 1.86
C ASN A 54 12.20 7.54 0.86
N CYS A 55 11.88 7.35 -0.43
CA CYS A 55 11.96 8.41 -1.44
C CYS A 55 10.70 9.30 -1.45
N MET A 56 9.65 8.94 -0.72
CA MET A 56 8.45 9.76 -0.58
C MET A 56 8.78 10.95 0.34
N PRO A 57 8.22 12.14 0.07
CA PRO A 57 8.58 13.32 0.85
C PRO A 57 7.93 13.27 2.25
N GLU A 58 8.60 13.86 3.24
CA GLU A 58 8.22 13.75 4.66
C GLU A 58 6.80 14.30 4.94
N ASP A 59 6.36 15.29 4.17
CA ASP A 59 5.01 15.83 4.23
C ASP A 59 3.95 14.78 3.87
N GLU A 60 4.20 13.95 2.85
CA GLU A 60 3.32 12.82 2.54
C GLU A 60 3.31 11.79 3.69
N HIS A 61 4.46 11.53 4.32
CA HIS A 61 4.52 10.64 5.50
C HIS A 61 3.70 11.17 6.67
N GLU A 62 3.83 12.47 6.98
CA GLU A 62 3.07 13.15 8.02
C GLU A 62 1.56 13.14 7.72
N ASP A 63 1.15 13.39 6.48
CA ASP A 63 -0.27 13.40 6.09
C ASP A 63 -0.89 11.99 6.20
N MET A 64 -0.13 10.94 5.84
CA MET A 64 -0.55 9.55 6.03
C MET A 64 -0.66 9.15 7.50
N LEU A 65 0.24 9.67 8.35
CA LEU A 65 0.17 9.50 9.80
C LEU A 65 -1.02 10.26 10.39
N ALA A 66 -1.26 11.51 10.00
CA ALA A 66 -2.38 12.31 10.48
C ALA A 66 -3.74 11.68 10.15
N ARG A 67 -3.86 11.04 8.97
CA ARG A 67 -5.06 10.32 8.53
C ARG A 67 -5.21 8.92 9.13
N GLU A 68 -4.25 8.49 9.95
CA GLU A 68 -4.22 7.18 10.59
C GLU A 68 -4.27 6.00 9.59
N LEU A 69 -3.58 6.13 8.46
CA LEU A 69 -3.60 5.11 7.38
C LEU A 69 -2.97 3.77 7.77
N TRP A 70 -2.41 3.66 8.98
CA TRP A 70 -2.03 2.36 9.55
C TRP A 70 -3.26 1.48 9.82
N ILE A 71 -4.45 2.07 9.98
CA ILE A 71 -5.72 1.34 10.11
C ILE A 71 -6.20 0.93 8.71
N GLN A 72 -6.28 -0.38 8.46
CA GLN A 72 -6.61 -0.93 7.15
C GLN A 72 -7.96 -0.44 6.60
N GLU A 73 -8.94 -0.18 7.46
CA GLU A 73 -10.25 0.37 7.06
C GLU A 73 -10.13 1.80 6.52
N LYS A 74 -9.40 2.67 7.23
CA LYS A 74 -9.13 4.04 6.80
C LYS A 74 -8.30 4.07 5.52
N PHE A 75 -7.31 3.18 5.42
CA PHE A 75 -6.53 3.01 4.20
C PHE A 75 -7.39 2.63 2.99
N LYS A 76 -8.33 1.69 3.15
CA LYS A 76 -9.25 1.31 2.07
C LYS A 76 -10.13 2.47 1.62
N GLN A 77 -10.67 3.25 2.57
CA GLN A 77 -11.47 4.43 2.27
C GLN A 77 -10.66 5.48 1.52
N TRP A 78 -9.47 5.82 2.04
CA TRP A 78 -8.56 6.77 1.40
C TRP A 78 -8.13 6.33 0.00
N LYS A 79 -7.82 5.04 -0.17
CA LYS A 79 -7.44 4.49 -1.48
C LYS A 79 -8.61 4.57 -2.48
N ALA A 80 -9.82 4.25 -2.03
CA ALA A 80 -11.02 4.38 -2.86
C ALA A 80 -11.30 5.84 -3.25
N GLU A 81 -11.10 6.78 -2.33
CA GLU A 81 -11.22 8.22 -2.58
C GLU A 81 -10.18 8.70 -3.60
N LYS A 82 -8.91 8.28 -3.45
CA LYS A 82 -7.84 8.62 -4.38
C LYS A 82 -8.03 8.02 -5.77
N ASP A 83 -8.47 6.77 -5.82
CA ASP A 83 -8.81 6.12 -7.09
C ASP A 83 -9.99 6.84 -7.76
N ALA A 84 -11.01 7.27 -7.00
CA ALA A 84 -12.13 8.05 -7.53
C ALA A 84 -11.70 9.43 -8.04
N GLU A 85 -10.86 10.15 -7.29
CA GLU A 85 -10.30 11.45 -7.69
C GLU A 85 -9.49 11.32 -9.00
N GLU A 86 -8.67 10.27 -9.12
CA GLU A 86 -7.93 9.99 -10.35
C GLU A 86 -8.85 9.64 -11.52
N GLN A 87 -9.89 8.82 -11.29
CA GLN A 87 -10.89 8.52 -12.32
C GLN A 87 -11.63 9.78 -12.77
N GLU A 88 -12.03 10.65 -11.85
CA GLU A 88 -12.66 11.93 -12.18
C GLU A 88 -11.72 12.82 -12.98
N ARG A 89 -10.45 12.93 -12.58
CA ARG A 89 -9.43 13.68 -13.32
C ARG A 89 -9.25 13.14 -14.74
N LEU A 90 -9.19 11.82 -14.88
CA LEU A 90 -9.13 11.16 -16.19
C LEU A 90 -10.39 11.47 -17.01
N VAL A 91 -11.58 11.38 -16.43
CA VAL A 91 -12.85 11.70 -17.11
C VAL A 91 -12.93 13.17 -17.54
N GLN A 92 -12.43 14.07 -16.70
CA GLN A 92 -12.37 15.49 -16.97
C GLN A 92 -11.36 15.82 -18.07
N SER A 93 -10.29 15.03 -18.19
CA SER A 93 -9.24 15.22 -19.19
C SER A 93 -9.80 15.24 -20.62
N GLY A 94 -9.34 16.22 -21.42
CA GLY A 94 -9.73 16.33 -22.82
C GLY A 94 -9.37 15.10 -23.65
N ARG A 95 -8.29 14.39 -23.27
CA ARG A 95 -7.82 13.15 -23.89
C ARG A 95 -8.85 12.03 -23.76
N TYR A 96 -9.38 11.82 -22.55
CA TYR A 96 -10.40 10.80 -22.31
C TYR A 96 -11.70 11.11 -23.02
N LYS A 97 -12.13 12.38 -23.03
CA LYS A 97 -13.32 12.82 -23.79
C LYS A 97 -13.16 12.60 -25.30
N ARG A 98 -11.97 12.86 -25.85
CA ARG A 98 -11.64 12.57 -27.27
C ARG A 98 -11.66 11.08 -27.56
N TYR A 99 -11.02 10.27 -26.71
CA TYR A 99 -10.99 8.81 -26.82
C TYR A 99 -12.40 8.21 -26.77
N LYS A 100 -13.25 8.65 -25.84
CA LYS A 100 -14.65 8.22 -25.75
C LYS A 100 -15.47 8.53 -27.01
N ARG A 101 -15.26 9.71 -27.63
CA ARG A 101 -15.89 10.08 -28.91
C ARG A 101 -15.39 9.20 -30.06
N PHE A 102 -14.09 8.93 -30.11
CA PHE A 102 -13.49 8.04 -31.10
C PHE A 102 -14.07 6.62 -31.00
N MET A 103 -14.16 6.06 -29.79
CA MET A 103 -14.77 4.73 -29.58
C MET A 103 -16.24 4.70 -30.01
N LYS A 104 -17.04 5.73 -29.66
CA LYS A 104 -18.45 5.81 -30.06
C LYS A 104 -18.62 5.88 -31.59
N ASN A 105 -17.74 6.60 -32.28
CA ASN A 105 -17.80 6.76 -33.73
C ASN A 105 -17.15 5.60 -34.51
N ASN A 106 -16.21 4.85 -33.92
CA ASN A 106 -15.49 3.75 -34.56
C ASN A 106 -15.86 2.35 -34.01
N ALA A 107 -16.95 2.24 -33.24
CA ALA A 107 -17.40 0.99 -32.64
C ALA A 107 -17.65 -0.14 -33.65
N GLY A 108 -17.93 0.17 -34.92
CA GLY A 108 -18.08 -0.81 -35.99
C GLY A 108 -16.80 -1.18 -36.75
N THR A 109 -15.70 -0.45 -36.57
CA THR A 109 -14.45 -0.65 -37.33
C THR A 109 -13.37 -1.36 -36.49
N ILE A 110 -13.40 -1.19 -35.17
CA ILE A 110 -12.37 -1.77 -34.27
C ILE A 110 -12.54 -3.29 -34.12
N SER A 111 -13.74 -3.84 -34.30
CA SER A 111 -13.98 -5.29 -34.17
C SER A 111 -13.31 -6.16 -35.24
N PHE A 112 -12.72 -5.56 -36.29
CA PHE A 112 -12.07 -6.28 -37.40
C PHE A 112 -10.55 -6.36 -37.27
N LEU A 113 -9.94 -5.88 -36.17
CA LEU A 113 -8.48 -5.86 -35.97
C LEU A 113 -7.99 -6.87 -34.92
N ASP A 114 -8.88 -7.71 -34.37
CA ASP A 114 -8.54 -8.74 -33.37
C ASP A 114 -8.52 -10.18 -33.95
N GLU A 115 -8.65 -10.34 -35.27
CA GLU A 115 -8.44 -11.62 -35.98
C GLU A 115 -7.17 -11.55 -36.84
N ASP A 116 -5.99 -11.78 -36.25
CA ASP A 116 -4.77 -12.25 -36.92
C ASP A 116 -3.83 -12.95 -35.91
#